data_AF-A0AA90SYR0-F1
#
_entry.id   AF-A0AA90SYR0-F1
#
_cell.length_a   1.000
_cell.length_b   1.000
_cell.length_c   1.000
_cell.angle_alpha   90.00
_cell.angle_beta   90.00
_cell.angle_gamma   90.00
#
_symmetry.space_group_name_H-M   'P 1'
#
loop_
_entity.id
_entity.type
_entity.pdbx_description
1 polymer ?
#
loop_
_entity_poly.entity_id
_entity_poly.type
_entity_poly.pdbx_seq_one_letter_code
_entity_poly.pdbx_strand_id
1 'polypeptide(L)'
;MHRNKELYSFLLGVAAQLTEEWYATLNKNDKAGVYSSPDPKVIKKLKQQNNEFHLRFFQVFDTEEREFFKQLGDWIEEIGQDEEHLSTPIYFILREFFRTQEQYLDYIDRFVGLHGDKYRQEEINSWYRVVVKVFSEVMERFTEANHRYANKIMKAQQATIDELSTPIISLKDNTALLPLIGDIDTTRGMSLLENTLQKCAEKNVTRLFIDLSGVHAIDSASAHQLSQLIESLHLIGIQTTLSGLRPEIAMTAVKLQLPFDKVTIKSTLAQAISTIK
;
A
#
# COMPACT_ATOMS: atom_id res chain seq x y z
N MET A 1 -18.46 28.95 24.57
CA MET A 1 -18.33 27.50 24.83
C MET A 1 -19.28 26.82 23.85
N HIS A 2 -18.80 25.93 22.98
CA HIS A 2 -19.59 25.44 21.82
C HIS A 2 -20.63 24.36 22.18
N ARG A 3 -20.52 23.75 23.36
CA ARG A 3 -21.43 22.69 23.81
C ARG A 3 -22.86 23.20 24.00
N ASN A 4 -23.83 22.51 23.42
CA ASN A 4 -25.25 22.85 23.47
C ASN A 4 -26.12 21.59 23.26
N LYS A 5 -26.90 21.22 24.29
CA LYS A 5 -27.72 20.00 24.27
C LYS A 5 -28.90 20.03 23.30
N GLU A 6 -29.46 21.20 23.03
CA GLU A 6 -30.57 21.33 22.09
C GLU A 6 -30.09 21.16 20.65
N LEU A 7 -28.97 21.80 20.31
CA LEU A 7 -28.32 21.62 19.01
C LEU A 7 -27.87 20.16 18.83
N TYR A 8 -27.26 19.56 19.85
CA TYR A 8 -26.88 18.15 19.83
C TYR A 8 -28.08 17.24 19.56
N SER A 9 -29.18 17.41 20.28
CA SER A 9 -30.39 16.60 20.12
C SER A 9 -31.03 16.79 18.75
N PHE A 10 -31.04 18.03 18.23
CA PHE A 10 -31.51 18.32 16.88
C PHE A 10 -30.68 17.60 15.82
N LEU A 11 -29.34 17.72 15.89
CA LEU A 11 -28.43 17.10 14.92
C LEU A 11 -28.50 15.57 14.95
N LEU A 12 -28.64 14.96 16.13
CA LEU A 12 -28.89 13.52 16.25
C LEU A 12 -30.22 13.10 15.59
N GLY A 13 -31.27 13.91 15.74
CA GLY A 13 -32.58 13.64 15.15
C GLY A 13 -32.58 13.62 13.63
N VAL A 14 -31.63 14.32 13.00
CA VAL A 14 -31.51 14.41 11.53
C VAL A 14 -30.37 13.57 10.95
N ALA A 15 -29.57 12.87 11.78
CA ALA A 15 -28.37 12.14 11.33
C ALA A 15 -28.65 11.14 10.19
N ALA A 16 -29.71 10.33 10.31
CA ALA A 16 -30.06 9.37 9.26
C ALA A 16 -30.50 10.05 7.95
N GLN A 17 -31.17 11.21 8.05
CA GLN A 17 -31.58 12.01 6.89
C GLN A 17 -30.37 12.62 6.18
N LEU A 18 -29.38 13.12 6.94
CA LEU A 18 -28.15 13.68 6.38
C LEU A 18 -27.45 12.67 5.46
N THR A 19 -27.33 11.41 5.88
CA THR A 19 -26.74 10.34 5.07
C THR A 19 -27.50 10.09 3.77
N GLU A 20 -28.82 10.08 3.80
CA GLU A 20 -29.64 9.86 2.60
C GLU A 20 -29.56 11.03 1.63
N GLU A 21 -29.63 12.27 2.14
CA GLU A 21 -29.45 13.49 1.36
C GLU A 21 -28.06 13.54 0.73
N TRP A 22 -27.01 13.28 1.52
CA TRP A 22 -25.63 13.24 1.05
C TRP A 22 -25.47 12.20 -0.06
N TYR A 23 -25.94 10.98 0.16
CA TYR A 23 -25.81 9.89 -0.81
C TYR A 23 -26.50 10.20 -2.15
N ALA A 24 -27.67 10.85 -2.10
CA ALA A 24 -28.42 11.26 -3.29
C ALA A 24 -27.68 12.30 -4.14
N THR A 25 -26.77 13.08 -3.56
CA THR A 25 -25.98 14.12 -4.26
C THR A 25 -24.62 13.64 -4.78
N LEU A 26 -24.24 12.38 -4.51
CA LEU A 26 -22.96 11.83 -4.95
C LEU A 26 -22.85 11.79 -6.48
N ASN A 27 -21.66 12.10 -7.00
CA ASN A 27 -21.39 11.93 -8.43
C ASN A 27 -21.25 10.45 -8.78
N LYS A 28 -22.32 9.86 -9.32
CA LYS A 28 -22.32 8.45 -9.75
C LYS A 28 -21.56 8.19 -11.06
N ASN A 29 -21.06 9.23 -11.71
CA ASN A 29 -20.26 9.11 -12.94
C ASN A 29 -18.75 9.04 -12.68
N ASP A 30 -18.30 9.11 -11.43
CA ASP A 30 -16.88 8.96 -11.12
C ASP A 30 -16.42 7.54 -11.51
N LYS A 31 -15.28 7.45 -12.23
CA LYS A 31 -14.80 6.20 -12.82
C LYS A 31 -14.24 5.19 -11.81
N ALA A 32 -14.08 5.59 -10.56
CA ALA A 32 -13.48 4.78 -9.51
C ALA A 32 -13.92 5.28 -8.13
N GLY A 33 -13.83 4.38 -7.15
CA GLY A 33 -14.01 4.67 -5.73
C GLY A 33 -15.38 4.34 -5.18
N VAL A 34 -15.46 4.35 -3.85
CA VAL A 34 -16.61 3.89 -3.06
C VAL A 34 -17.89 4.67 -3.35
N TYR A 35 -17.78 5.95 -3.73
CA TYR A 35 -18.93 6.85 -3.91
C TYR A 35 -19.73 6.61 -5.20
N SER A 36 -19.13 5.98 -6.21
CA SER A 36 -19.77 5.59 -7.47
C SER A 36 -19.99 4.08 -7.61
N SER A 37 -19.66 3.30 -6.58
CA SER A 37 -19.83 1.84 -6.60
C SER A 37 -21.29 1.45 -6.82
N PRO A 38 -21.57 0.53 -7.77
CA PRO A 38 -22.92 0.00 -8.00
C PRO A 38 -23.27 -1.17 -7.06
N ASP A 39 -22.31 -1.69 -6.27
CA ASP A 39 -22.53 -2.84 -5.40
C ASP A 39 -23.42 -2.46 -4.20
N PRO A 40 -24.60 -3.08 -4.03
CA PRO A 40 -25.50 -2.81 -2.92
C PRO A 40 -24.86 -2.99 -1.53
N LYS A 41 -23.91 -3.91 -1.39
CA LYS A 41 -23.18 -4.14 -0.12
C LYS A 41 -22.25 -2.98 0.20
N VAL A 42 -21.52 -2.49 -0.80
CA VAL A 42 -20.62 -1.33 -0.68
C VAL A 42 -21.44 -0.08 -0.36
N ILE A 43 -22.56 0.13 -1.07
CA ILE A 43 -23.47 1.25 -0.81
C ILE A 43 -24.00 1.21 0.62
N LYS A 44 -24.47 0.03 1.09
CA LYS A 44 -24.99 -0.13 2.45
C LYS A 44 -23.91 0.17 3.50
N LYS A 45 -22.70 -0.35 3.31
CA LYS A 45 -21.55 -0.12 4.20
C LYS A 45 -21.15 1.35 4.23
N LEU A 46 -21.08 2.01 3.07
CA LEU A 46 -20.76 3.42 2.93
C LEU A 46 -21.76 4.30 3.69
N LYS A 47 -23.06 4.05 3.51
CA LYS A 47 -24.12 4.76 4.24
C LYS A 47 -24.03 4.52 5.75
N GLN A 48 -23.76 3.29 6.17
CA GLN A 48 -23.56 2.98 7.59
C GLN A 48 -22.38 3.78 8.17
N GLN A 49 -21.22 3.76 7.51
CA GLN A 49 -20.03 4.52 7.95
C GLN A 49 -20.30 6.02 8.01
N ASN A 50 -21.01 6.58 7.02
CA ASN A 50 -21.38 7.99 7.00
C ASN A 50 -22.35 8.36 8.14
N ASN A 51 -23.36 7.54 8.41
CA ASN A 51 -24.26 7.77 9.54
C ASN A 51 -23.53 7.64 10.89
N GLU A 52 -22.65 6.65 11.04
CA GLU A 52 -21.79 6.52 12.22
C GLU A 52 -20.89 7.74 12.41
N PHE A 53 -20.33 8.29 11.33
CA PHE A 53 -19.58 9.54 11.37
C PHE A 53 -20.42 10.70 11.93
N HIS A 54 -21.67 10.86 11.46
CA HIS A 54 -22.58 11.89 11.98
C HIS A 54 -22.78 11.75 13.50
N LEU A 55 -23.15 10.55 13.94
CA LEU A 55 -23.42 10.26 15.35
C LEU A 55 -22.20 10.54 16.23
N ARG A 56 -21.00 10.16 15.78
CA ARG A 56 -19.74 10.41 16.49
C ARG A 56 -19.38 11.88 16.48
N PHE A 57 -19.46 12.54 15.33
CA PHE A 57 -19.12 13.95 15.19
C PHE A 57 -19.97 14.83 16.10
N PHE A 58 -21.29 14.60 16.14
CA PHE A 58 -22.19 15.46 16.91
C PHE A 58 -21.96 15.40 18.41
N GLN A 59 -21.26 14.38 18.92
CA GLN A 59 -20.82 14.35 20.32
C GLN A 59 -19.95 15.55 20.70
N VAL A 60 -19.34 16.26 19.74
CA VAL A 60 -18.60 17.50 20.02
C VAL A 60 -19.45 18.57 20.73
N PHE A 61 -20.78 18.51 20.56
CA PHE A 61 -21.70 19.46 21.20
C PHE A 61 -22.13 19.06 22.62
N ASP A 62 -21.72 17.90 23.14
CA ASP A 62 -22.10 17.40 24.47
C ASP A 62 -20.88 16.94 25.30
N THR A 63 -19.96 16.21 24.66
CA THR A 63 -18.79 15.57 25.27
C THR A 63 -17.64 16.57 25.47
N GLU A 64 -16.79 16.30 26.47
CA GLU A 64 -15.55 17.05 26.69
C GLU A 64 -14.56 16.82 25.52
N GLU A 65 -13.81 17.86 25.15
CA GLU A 65 -13.02 17.90 23.92
C GLU A 65 -11.98 16.78 23.83
N ARG A 66 -11.23 16.51 24.91
CA ARG A 66 -10.20 15.47 24.90
C ARG A 66 -10.81 14.09 24.70
N GLU A 67 -11.91 13.79 25.40
CA GLU A 67 -12.59 12.50 25.26
C GLU A 67 -13.20 12.34 23.86
N PHE A 68 -13.81 13.41 23.33
CA PHE A 68 -14.36 13.44 21.97
C PHE A 68 -13.31 13.10 20.91
N PHE A 69 -12.17 13.82 20.91
CA PHE A 69 -11.13 13.59 19.90
C PHE A 69 -10.46 12.22 20.02
N LYS A 70 -10.41 11.64 21.23
CA LYS A 70 -9.93 10.28 21.43
C LYS A 70 -10.87 9.27 20.76
N GLN A 71 -12.16 9.30 21.08
CA GLN A 71 -13.14 8.36 20.52
C GLN A 71 -13.30 8.49 19.00
N LEU A 72 -13.24 9.72 18.48
CA LEU A 72 -13.28 9.97 17.04
C LEU A 72 -11.99 9.49 16.35
N GLY A 73 -10.83 9.72 16.98
CA GLY A 73 -9.53 9.28 16.46
C GLY A 73 -9.44 7.76 16.27
N ASP A 74 -9.87 6.99 17.26
CA ASP A 74 -9.85 5.52 17.18
C ASP A 74 -10.70 5.00 16.01
N TRP A 75 -11.85 5.64 15.76
CA TRP A 75 -12.73 5.29 14.65
C TRP A 75 -12.18 5.74 13.28
N ILE A 76 -11.56 6.92 13.19
CA ILE A 76 -10.89 7.37 11.96
C ILE A 76 -9.79 6.39 11.54
N GLU A 77 -9.02 5.88 12.50
CA GLU A 77 -7.95 4.91 12.24
C GLU A 77 -8.49 3.59 11.65
N GLU A 78 -9.67 3.14 12.11
CA GLU A 78 -10.37 1.97 11.57
C GLU A 78 -10.86 2.24 10.13
N ILE A 79 -11.50 3.38 9.89
CA ILE A 79 -12.03 3.72 8.56
C ILE A 79 -10.91 3.99 7.54
N GLY A 80 -9.77 4.53 7.97
CA GLY A 80 -8.60 4.73 7.13
C GLY A 80 -8.00 3.43 6.55
N GLN A 81 -8.35 2.27 7.13
CA GLN A 81 -7.94 0.93 6.69
C GLN A 81 -8.93 0.25 5.75
N ASP A 82 -10.08 0.86 5.53
CA ASP A 82 -11.14 0.27 4.73
C ASP A 82 -10.70 0.13 3.26
N GLU A 83 -10.89 -1.06 2.69
CA GLU A 83 -10.46 -1.39 1.33
C GLU A 83 -11.11 -0.51 0.25
N GLU A 84 -12.39 -0.16 0.43
CA GLU A 84 -13.11 0.70 -0.51
C GLU A 84 -12.57 2.13 -0.46
N HIS A 85 -12.21 2.63 0.73
CA HIS A 85 -11.55 3.93 0.87
C HIS A 85 -10.10 3.92 0.38
N LEU A 86 -9.35 2.83 0.59
CA LEU A 86 -7.98 2.68 0.09
C LEU A 86 -7.89 2.60 -1.44
N SER A 87 -8.94 2.09 -2.08
CA SER A 87 -9.07 2.06 -3.55
C SER A 87 -9.69 3.34 -4.13
N THR A 88 -10.14 4.26 -3.28
CA THR A 88 -10.72 5.54 -3.70
C THR A 88 -9.66 6.63 -3.79
N PRO A 89 -9.57 7.37 -4.92
CA PRO A 89 -8.69 8.53 -5.00
C PRO A 89 -8.95 9.56 -3.90
N ILE A 90 -7.89 9.98 -3.20
CA ILE A 90 -8.02 10.83 -1.99
C ILE A 90 -8.81 12.13 -2.23
N TYR A 91 -8.71 12.72 -3.41
CA TYR A 91 -9.43 13.95 -3.76
C TYR A 91 -10.95 13.75 -3.88
N PHE A 92 -11.43 12.52 -4.15
CA PHE A 92 -12.86 12.21 -4.04
C PHE A 92 -13.30 12.17 -2.59
N ILE A 93 -12.50 11.60 -1.69
CA ILE A 93 -12.81 11.57 -0.26
C ILE A 93 -12.85 12.98 0.33
N LEU A 94 -11.85 13.81 0.00
CA LEU A 94 -11.82 15.22 0.42
C LEU A 94 -13.05 16.00 -0.06
N ARG A 95 -13.48 15.78 -1.31
CA ARG A 95 -14.71 16.38 -1.84
C ARG A 95 -15.93 16.03 -0.99
N GLU A 96 -16.05 14.78 -0.55
CA GLU A 96 -17.17 14.34 0.28
C GLU A 96 -17.07 14.83 1.74
N PHE A 97 -15.87 15.01 2.28
CA PHE A 97 -15.70 15.72 3.55
C PHE A 97 -16.16 17.17 3.47
N PHE A 98 -15.76 17.92 2.43
CA PHE A 98 -16.21 19.30 2.25
C PHE A 98 -17.73 19.40 2.08
N ARG A 99 -18.33 18.50 1.29
CA ARG A 99 -19.79 18.44 1.13
C ARG A 99 -20.50 18.18 2.47
N THR A 100 -19.99 17.24 3.26
CA THR A 100 -20.58 16.94 4.57
C THR A 100 -20.41 18.12 5.54
N GLN A 101 -19.28 18.81 5.48
CA GLN A 101 -19.05 20.02 6.27
C GLN A 101 -20.07 21.11 5.94
N GLU A 102 -20.30 21.41 4.66
CA GLU A 102 -21.33 22.36 4.23
C GLU A 102 -22.71 21.95 4.75
N GLN A 103 -23.06 20.66 4.66
CA GLN A 103 -24.32 20.14 5.17
C GLN A 103 -24.50 20.42 6.67
N TYR A 104 -23.45 20.30 7.48
CA TYR A 104 -23.56 20.61 8.91
C TYR A 104 -23.77 22.10 9.17
N LEU A 105 -23.13 22.97 8.39
CA LEU A 105 -23.32 24.42 8.51
C LEU A 105 -24.76 24.80 8.15
N ASP A 106 -25.31 24.24 7.07
CA ASP A 106 -26.70 24.45 6.66
C ASP A 106 -27.70 24.00 7.73
N TYR A 107 -27.43 22.87 8.40
CA TYR A 107 -28.31 22.38 9.47
C TYR A 107 -28.18 23.19 10.77
N ILE A 108 -27.02 23.77 11.05
CA ILE A 108 -26.87 24.77 12.11
C ILE A 108 -27.72 26.00 11.80
N ASP A 109 -27.72 26.49 10.55
CA ASP A 109 -28.55 27.63 10.13
C ASP A 109 -30.04 27.34 10.28
N ARG A 110 -30.48 26.13 9.89
CA ARG A 110 -31.85 25.66 10.11
C ARG A 110 -32.20 25.63 11.59
N PHE A 111 -31.32 25.11 12.43
CA PHE A 111 -31.53 25.08 13.88
C PHE A 111 -31.68 26.48 14.46
N VAL A 112 -30.81 27.42 14.09
CA VAL A 112 -30.89 28.82 14.51
C VAL A 112 -32.20 29.44 14.05
N GLY A 113 -32.59 29.26 12.79
CA GLY A 113 -33.85 29.77 12.25
C GLY A 113 -35.10 29.27 12.99
N LEU A 114 -35.08 28.02 13.47
CA LEU A 114 -36.18 27.44 14.28
C LEU A 114 -36.28 28.05 15.68
N HIS A 115 -35.20 28.68 16.19
CA HIS A 115 -35.13 29.23 17.54
C HIS A 115 -35.14 30.77 17.59
N GLY A 116 -35.26 31.45 16.44
CA GLY A 116 -35.26 32.91 16.35
C GLY A 116 -34.03 33.52 17.02
N ASP A 117 -34.23 34.55 17.84
CA ASP A 117 -33.14 35.30 18.51
C ASP A 117 -32.65 34.65 19.82
N LYS A 118 -32.97 33.37 20.07
CA LYS A 118 -32.61 32.68 21.33
C LYS A 118 -31.09 32.63 21.58
N TYR A 119 -30.30 32.49 20.53
CA TYR A 119 -28.85 32.31 20.63
C TYR A 119 -28.09 33.53 20.16
N ARG A 120 -27.05 33.93 20.91
CA ARG A 120 -26.21 35.07 20.53
C ARG A 120 -25.29 34.70 19.37
N GLN A 121 -24.91 35.70 18.57
CA GLN A 121 -23.99 35.50 17.45
C GLN A 121 -22.65 34.86 17.87
N GLU A 122 -22.15 35.15 19.06
CA GLU A 122 -20.93 34.53 19.60
C GLU A 122 -21.08 33.01 19.80
N GLU A 123 -22.27 32.54 20.19
CA GLU A 123 -22.57 31.13 20.38
C GLU A 123 -22.65 30.43 19.03
N ILE A 124 -23.37 31.02 18.07
CA ILE A 124 -23.48 30.53 16.69
C ILE A 124 -22.09 30.44 16.03
N ASN A 125 -21.29 31.50 16.15
CA ASN A 125 -19.91 31.52 15.65
C ASN A 125 -19.04 30.42 16.29
N SER A 126 -19.30 30.07 17.55
CA SER A 126 -18.58 28.99 18.21
C SER A 126 -18.94 27.60 17.65
N TRP A 127 -20.18 27.42 17.15
CA TRP A 127 -20.60 26.20 16.48
C TRP A 127 -19.93 26.03 15.11
N TYR A 128 -19.92 27.08 14.28
CA TYR A 128 -19.19 27.01 13.01
C TYR A 128 -17.69 26.74 13.21
N ARG A 129 -17.07 27.42 14.19
CA ARG A 129 -15.65 27.21 14.50
C ARG A 129 -15.36 25.79 14.94
N VAL A 130 -16.22 25.19 15.77
CA VAL A 130 -16.00 23.81 16.22
C VAL A 130 -16.20 22.83 15.06
N VAL A 131 -17.19 23.05 14.18
CA VAL A 131 -17.38 22.21 12.99
C VAL A 131 -16.13 22.23 12.10
N VAL A 132 -15.64 23.41 11.76
CA VAL A 132 -14.43 23.56 10.92
C VAL A 132 -13.20 22.94 11.58
N LYS A 133 -13.03 23.13 12.91
CA LYS A 133 -11.93 22.53 13.68
C LYS A 133 -11.97 21.01 13.60
N VAL A 134 -13.13 20.40 13.85
CA VAL A 134 -13.26 18.93 13.83
C VAL A 134 -13.03 18.39 12.43
N PHE A 135 -13.60 18.99 11.38
CA PHE A 135 -13.35 18.53 10.01
C PHE A 135 -11.87 18.63 9.61
N SER A 136 -11.18 19.69 10.01
CA SER A 136 -9.75 19.84 9.75
C SER A 136 -8.94 18.69 10.38
N GLU A 137 -9.23 18.38 11.66
CA GLU A 137 -8.60 17.25 12.37
C GLU A 137 -8.95 15.90 11.74
N VAL A 138 -10.21 15.69 11.37
CA VAL A 138 -10.69 14.45 10.71
C VAL A 138 -9.98 14.26 9.38
N MET A 139 -9.93 15.30 8.54
CA MET A 139 -9.28 15.24 7.23
C MET A 139 -7.78 14.95 7.37
N GLU A 140 -7.10 15.60 8.31
CA GLU A 140 -5.68 15.39 8.57
C GLU A 140 -5.41 13.94 9.00
N ARG A 141 -6.08 13.47 10.06
CA ARG A 141 -5.90 12.12 10.60
C ARG A 141 -6.28 11.03 9.60
N PHE A 142 -7.39 11.22 8.89
CA PHE A 142 -7.84 10.26 7.89
C PHE A 142 -6.83 10.17 6.74
N THR A 143 -6.36 11.32 6.24
CA THR A 143 -5.39 11.36 5.14
C THR A 143 -4.06 10.73 5.56
N GLU A 144 -3.60 10.99 6.78
CA GLU A 144 -2.41 10.36 7.33
C GLU A 144 -2.56 8.83 7.44
N ALA A 145 -3.67 8.36 8.00
CA ALA A 145 -3.96 6.93 8.11
C ALA A 145 -4.01 6.27 6.71
N ASN A 146 -4.83 6.82 5.81
CA ASN A 146 -4.98 6.32 4.44
C ASN A 146 -3.63 6.28 3.70
N HIS A 147 -2.83 7.33 3.78
CA HIS A 147 -1.48 7.37 3.19
C HIS A 147 -0.55 6.32 3.78
N ARG A 148 -0.54 6.16 5.11
CA ARG A 148 0.27 5.16 5.81
C ARG A 148 -0.10 3.73 5.37
N TYR A 149 -1.39 3.42 5.26
CA TYR A 149 -1.85 2.10 4.83
C TYR A 149 -1.62 1.85 3.34
N ALA A 150 -1.91 2.81 2.47
CA ALA A 150 -1.62 2.71 1.04
C ALA A 150 -0.12 2.47 0.78
N ASN A 151 0.76 3.19 1.48
CA ASN A 151 2.20 2.96 1.42
C ASN A 151 2.61 1.57 1.93
N LYS A 152 1.97 1.08 3.00
CA LYS A 152 2.25 -0.25 3.53
C LYS A 152 1.89 -1.33 2.51
N ILE A 153 0.75 -1.21 1.84
CA ILE A 153 0.33 -2.11 0.76
C ILE A 153 1.31 -2.04 -0.40
N MET A 154 1.66 -0.83 -0.85
CA MET A 154 2.61 -0.63 -1.95
C MET A 154 3.99 -1.24 -1.63
N LYS A 155 4.50 -1.06 -0.41
CA LYS A 155 5.76 -1.68 0.02
C LYS A 155 5.69 -3.20 0.08
N ALA A 156 4.57 -3.76 0.56
CA ALA A 156 4.38 -5.21 0.59
C ALA A 156 4.29 -5.79 -0.84
N GLN A 157 3.62 -5.10 -1.76
CA GLN A 157 3.57 -5.46 -3.18
C GLN A 157 4.96 -5.40 -3.81
N GLN A 158 5.74 -4.34 -3.55
CA GLN A 158 7.12 -4.23 -4.04
C GLN A 158 8.01 -5.36 -3.50
N ALA A 159 7.93 -5.65 -2.20
CA ALA A 159 8.69 -6.77 -1.60
C ALA A 159 8.30 -8.11 -2.23
N THR A 160 7.01 -8.32 -2.54
CA THR A 160 6.55 -9.52 -3.24
C THR A 160 7.11 -9.59 -4.67
N ILE A 161 7.13 -8.47 -5.39
CA ILE A 161 7.75 -8.39 -6.73
C ILE A 161 9.24 -8.72 -6.65
N ASP A 162 9.96 -8.17 -5.66
CA ASP A 162 11.40 -8.41 -5.47
C ASP A 162 11.68 -9.87 -5.08
N GLU A 163 10.82 -10.46 -4.24
CA GLU A 163 10.87 -11.89 -3.91
C GLU A 163 10.71 -12.77 -5.15
N LEU A 164 9.72 -12.46 -6.00
CA LEU A 164 9.46 -13.14 -7.27
C LEU A 164 10.56 -12.89 -8.32
N SER A 165 11.27 -11.77 -8.23
CA SER A 165 12.31 -11.36 -9.20
C SER A 165 13.66 -12.08 -9.03
N THR A 166 13.91 -12.69 -7.86
CA THR A 166 15.10 -13.54 -7.61
C THR A 166 14.66 -14.85 -6.94
N PRO A 167 14.10 -15.80 -7.70
CA PRO A 167 13.55 -17.04 -7.15
C PRO A 167 14.69 -18.01 -6.83
N ILE A 168 15.30 -17.89 -5.64
CA ILE A 168 16.14 -18.97 -5.12
C ILE A 168 15.24 -20.12 -4.67
N ILE A 169 15.21 -21.17 -5.48
CA ILE A 169 14.45 -22.39 -5.23
C ILE A 169 15.33 -23.33 -4.39
N SER A 170 14.96 -23.54 -3.13
CA SER A 170 15.64 -24.50 -2.26
C SER A 170 15.41 -25.93 -2.76
N LEU A 171 16.50 -26.69 -2.90
CA LEU A 171 16.50 -28.13 -3.19
C LEU A 171 16.81 -28.89 -1.88
N LYS A 172 17.46 -30.04 -1.97
CA LYS A 172 17.91 -30.82 -0.81
C LYS A 172 19.34 -30.44 -0.38
N ASP A 173 19.71 -30.81 0.84
CA ASP A 173 21.10 -30.78 1.33
C ASP A 173 21.80 -29.42 1.15
N ASN A 174 21.13 -28.36 1.63
CA ASN A 174 21.62 -26.98 1.52
C ASN A 174 21.96 -26.54 0.08
N THR A 175 21.33 -27.17 -0.91
CA THR A 175 21.49 -26.83 -2.31
C THR A 175 20.32 -25.98 -2.78
N ALA A 176 20.56 -25.05 -3.70
CA ALA A 176 19.52 -24.22 -4.29
C ALA A 176 19.71 -24.01 -5.79
N LEU A 177 18.65 -23.57 -6.46
CA LEU A 177 18.61 -23.23 -7.87
C LEU A 177 18.17 -21.76 -8.03
N LEU A 178 18.94 -20.99 -8.80
CA LEU A 178 18.61 -19.67 -9.29
C LEU A 178 18.36 -19.76 -10.82
N PRO A 179 17.11 -19.85 -11.27
CA PRO A 179 16.80 -19.78 -12.68
C PRO A 179 16.80 -18.31 -13.14
N LEU A 180 17.55 -18.00 -14.19
CA LEU A 180 17.55 -16.70 -14.84
C LEU A 180 16.73 -16.80 -16.14
N ILE A 181 15.71 -15.94 -16.27
CA ILE A 181 14.74 -15.97 -17.37
C ILE A 181 14.64 -14.58 -18.01
N GLY A 182 14.64 -14.53 -19.35
CA GLY A 182 14.54 -13.31 -20.14
C GLY A 182 15.90 -12.60 -20.30
N ASP A 183 15.86 -11.34 -20.70
CA ASP A 183 17.06 -10.54 -20.85
C ASP A 183 17.55 -10.05 -19.47
N ILE A 184 18.87 -10.05 -19.30
CA ILE A 184 19.53 -9.50 -18.11
C ILE A 184 20.06 -8.12 -18.53
N ASP A 185 19.47 -7.07 -17.96
CA ASP A 185 19.94 -5.68 -18.09
C ASP A 185 20.67 -5.22 -16.82
N THR A 186 21.32 -4.06 -16.90
CA THR A 186 22.12 -3.46 -15.83
C THR A 186 21.36 -3.22 -14.52
N THR A 187 20.07 -2.89 -14.59
CA THR A 187 19.24 -2.62 -13.41
C THR A 187 18.89 -3.92 -12.71
N ARG A 188 18.53 -4.94 -13.49
CA ARG A 188 18.20 -6.27 -13.01
C ARG A 188 19.43 -6.99 -12.44
N GLY A 189 20.60 -6.83 -13.04
CA GLY A 189 21.82 -7.49 -12.61
C GLY A 189 22.35 -7.04 -11.23
N MET A 190 22.20 -5.76 -10.86
CA MET A 190 22.54 -5.31 -9.49
C MET A 190 21.59 -5.88 -8.44
N SER A 191 20.27 -5.81 -8.70
CA SER A 191 19.27 -6.38 -7.78
C SER A 191 19.42 -7.89 -7.63
N LEU A 192 19.74 -8.60 -8.72
CA LEU A 192 20.07 -10.03 -8.69
C LEU A 192 21.27 -10.34 -7.79
N LEU A 193 22.33 -9.52 -7.83
CA LEU A 193 23.55 -9.75 -7.05
C LEU A 193 23.28 -9.62 -5.54
N GLU A 194 22.68 -8.51 -5.10
CA GLU A 194 22.40 -8.27 -3.68
C GLU A 194 21.42 -9.30 -3.11
N ASN A 195 20.30 -9.51 -3.82
CA ASN A 195 19.25 -10.42 -3.36
C ASN A 195 19.73 -11.87 -3.34
N THR A 196 20.56 -12.29 -4.30
CA THR A 196 21.03 -13.67 -4.35
C THR A 196 21.96 -13.99 -3.18
N LEU A 197 22.92 -13.10 -2.90
CA LEU A 197 23.86 -13.29 -1.79
C LEU A 197 23.13 -13.34 -0.44
N GLN A 198 22.23 -12.39 -0.21
CA GLN A 198 21.45 -12.33 1.03
C GLN A 198 20.57 -13.60 1.21
N LYS A 199 19.78 -13.97 0.19
CA LYS A 199 18.90 -15.15 0.26
C LYS A 199 19.69 -16.45 0.43
N CYS A 200 20.88 -16.57 -0.18
CA CYS A 200 21.74 -17.74 0.01
C CYS A 200 22.23 -17.84 1.46
N ALA A 201 22.63 -16.72 2.07
CA ALA A 201 23.05 -16.67 3.45
C ALA A 201 21.90 -17.03 4.41
N GLU A 202 20.71 -16.42 4.23
CA GLU A 202 19.52 -16.69 5.05
C GLU A 202 19.08 -18.17 4.99
N LYS A 203 19.19 -18.80 3.83
CA LYS A 203 18.79 -20.20 3.60
C LYS A 203 19.91 -21.22 3.87
N ASN A 204 21.07 -20.79 4.38
CA ASN A 204 22.25 -21.63 4.62
C ASN A 204 22.67 -22.45 3.38
N VAL A 205 22.60 -21.84 2.19
CA VAL A 205 22.95 -22.51 0.93
C VAL A 205 24.46 -22.74 0.90
N THR A 206 24.89 -23.97 0.59
CA THR A 206 26.30 -24.32 0.39
C THR A 206 26.62 -24.62 -1.07
N ARG A 207 25.58 -24.90 -1.89
CA ARG A 207 25.70 -25.12 -3.33
C ARG A 207 24.57 -24.40 -4.08
N LEU A 208 24.94 -23.59 -5.08
CA LEU A 208 23.99 -22.87 -5.92
C LEU A 208 24.14 -23.29 -7.39
N PHE A 209 23.04 -23.73 -8.00
CA PHE A 209 22.92 -23.89 -9.44
C PHE A 209 22.36 -22.61 -10.04
N ILE A 210 23.03 -22.05 -11.04
CA ILE A 210 22.54 -20.89 -11.78
C ILE A 210 22.19 -21.37 -13.19
N ASP A 211 20.91 -21.34 -13.54
CA ASP A 211 20.45 -21.81 -14.85
C ASP A 211 20.18 -20.65 -15.81
N LEU A 212 20.92 -20.64 -16.91
CA LEU A 212 20.86 -19.62 -17.97
C LEU A 212 20.04 -20.09 -19.19
N SER A 213 19.39 -21.26 -19.10
CA SER A 213 18.64 -21.83 -20.23
C SER A 213 17.54 -20.90 -20.78
N GLY A 214 16.93 -20.11 -19.90
CA GLY A 214 15.91 -19.10 -20.19
C GLY A 214 16.44 -17.73 -20.57
N VAL A 215 17.76 -17.52 -20.63
CA VAL A 215 18.39 -16.26 -21.04
C VAL A 215 18.62 -16.28 -22.55
N HIS A 216 18.16 -15.25 -23.25
CA HIS A 216 18.31 -15.13 -24.71
C HIS A 216 19.59 -14.38 -25.08
N ALA A 217 19.84 -13.24 -24.43
CA ALA A 217 21.03 -12.44 -24.61
C ALA A 217 21.52 -11.89 -23.25
N ILE A 218 22.82 -11.64 -23.16
CA ILE A 218 23.42 -10.92 -22.04
C ILE A 218 24.25 -9.77 -22.60
N ASP A 219 24.10 -8.58 -22.02
CA ASP A 219 24.98 -7.47 -22.34
C ASP A 219 26.31 -7.56 -21.57
N SER A 220 27.28 -6.72 -21.95
CA SER A 220 28.61 -6.74 -21.33
C SER A 220 28.60 -6.40 -19.85
N ALA A 221 27.70 -5.52 -19.40
CA ALA A 221 27.66 -5.05 -18.03
C ALA A 221 27.05 -6.12 -17.10
N SER A 222 25.99 -6.77 -17.56
CA SER A 222 25.32 -7.89 -16.91
C SER A 222 26.22 -9.13 -16.82
N ALA A 223 27.06 -9.36 -17.84
CA ALA A 223 28.06 -10.42 -17.79
C ALA A 223 29.12 -10.17 -16.71
N HIS A 224 29.59 -8.92 -16.54
CA HIS A 224 30.46 -8.53 -15.42
C HIS A 224 29.77 -8.72 -14.06
N GLN A 225 28.51 -8.32 -13.93
CA GLN A 225 27.73 -8.49 -12.69
C GLN A 225 27.54 -9.97 -12.33
N LEU A 226 27.25 -10.83 -13.32
CA LEU A 226 27.18 -12.28 -13.10
C LEU A 226 28.51 -12.85 -12.61
N SER A 227 29.63 -12.39 -13.18
CA SER A 227 30.97 -12.78 -12.72
C SER A 227 31.23 -12.34 -11.27
N GLN A 228 30.87 -11.10 -10.92
CA GLN A 228 31.01 -10.59 -9.56
C GLN A 228 30.14 -11.36 -8.56
N LEU A 229 28.93 -11.76 -8.95
CA LEU A 229 28.06 -12.61 -8.13
C LEU A 229 28.73 -13.95 -7.85
N ILE A 230 29.25 -14.62 -8.88
CA ILE A 230 29.94 -15.92 -8.75
C ILE A 230 31.16 -15.81 -7.82
N GLU A 231 31.97 -14.75 -7.97
CA GLU A 231 33.10 -14.49 -7.08
C GLU A 231 32.67 -14.24 -5.64
N SER A 232 31.62 -13.42 -5.44
CA SER A 232 31.10 -13.10 -4.12
C SER A 232 30.54 -14.34 -3.42
N LEU A 233 29.79 -15.19 -4.14
CA LEU A 233 29.30 -16.49 -3.66
C LEU A 233 30.45 -17.41 -3.25
N HIS A 234 31.52 -17.47 -4.06
CA HIS A 234 32.70 -18.26 -3.74
C HIS A 234 33.39 -17.77 -2.45
N LEU A 235 33.51 -16.45 -2.26
CA LEU A 235 34.11 -15.86 -1.06
C LEU A 235 33.35 -16.19 0.23
N ILE A 236 32.02 -16.32 0.16
CA ILE A 236 31.20 -16.74 1.31
C ILE A 236 31.04 -18.27 1.42
N GLY A 237 31.82 -19.04 0.65
CA GLY A 237 31.90 -20.50 0.76
C GLY A 237 30.84 -21.27 -0.03
N ILE A 238 30.15 -20.63 -0.97
CA ILE A 238 29.10 -21.26 -1.78
C ILE A 238 29.69 -21.80 -3.08
N GLN A 239 29.52 -23.10 -3.31
CA GLN A 239 29.92 -23.75 -4.55
C GLN A 239 28.90 -23.45 -5.65
N THR A 240 29.33 -22.75 -6.69
CA THR A 240 28.44 -22.37 -7.80
C THR A 240 28.63 -23.29 -9.00
N THR A 241 27.53 -23.67 -9.64
CA THR A 241 27.52 -24.40 -10.92
C THR A 241 26.60 -23.70 -11.92
N LEU A 242 27.13 -23.35 -13.09
CA LEU A 242 26.36 -22.78 -14.19
C LEU A 242 25.81 -23.88 -15.11
N SER A 243 24.56 -23.71 -15.55
CA SER A 243 23.95 -24.55 -16.57
C SER A 243 23.25 -23.74 -17.67
N GLY A 244 23.01 -24.37 -18.82
CA GLY A 244 22.21 -23.75 -19.89
C GLY A 244 22.90 -22.59 -20.61
N LEU A 245 24.22 -22.50 -20.53
CA LEU A 245 25.01 -21.46 -21.19
C LEU A 245 24.94 -21.61 -22.71
N ARG A 246 24.36 -20.63 -23.40
CA ARG A 246 24.30 -20.60 -24.86
C ARG A 246 25.66 -20.23 -25.48
N PRO A 247 26.00 -20.71 -26.69
CA PRO A 247 27.29 -20.43 -27.34
C PRO A 247 27.64 -18.94 -27.44
N GLU A 248 26.67 -18.09 -27.77
CA GLU A 248 26.79 -16.64 -27.89
C GLU A 248 27.18 -15.96 -26.56
N ILE A 249 26.66 -16.47 -25.44
CA ILE A 249 27.00 -16.00 -24.10
C ILE A 249 28.43 -16.44 -23.74
N ALA A 250 28.79 -17.69 -24.06
CA ALA A 250 30.15 -18.20 -23.85
C ALA A 250 31.20 -17.39 -24.64
N MET A 251 30.92 -17.05 -25.90
CA MET A 251 31.80 -16.20 -26.72
C MET A 251 31.96 -14.81 -26.10
N THR A 252 30.87 -14.22 -25.59
CA THR A 252 30.91 -12.92 -24.92
C THR A 252 31.76 -12.96 -23.66
N ALA A 253 31.61 -14.00 -22.83
CA ALA A 253 32.42 -14.19 -21.63
C ALA A 253 33.92 -14.28 -21.93
N VAL A 254 34.31 -15.04 -22.97
CA VAL A 254 35.70 -15.16 -23.41
C VAL A 254 36.23 -13.81 -23.92
N LYS A 255 35.44 -13.10 -24.72
CA LYS A 255 35.82 -11.77 -25.25
C LYS A 255 36.06 -10.75 -24.14
N LEU A 256 35.27 -10.81 -23.08
CA LEU A 256 35.36 -9.93 -21.91
C LEU A 256 36.38 -10.38 -20.87
N GLN A 257 37.05 -11.52 -21.09
CA GLN A 257 38.01 -12.11 -20.15
C GLN A 257 37.42 -12.30 -18.74
N LEU A 258 36.16 -12.72 -18.66
CA LEU A 258 35.49 -12.92 -17.37
C LEU A 258 36.07 -14.16 -16.65
N PRO A 259 36.44 -14.05 -15.36
CA PRO A 259 36.97 -15.16 -14.59
C PRO A 259 35.84 -16.16 -14.24
N PHE A 260 35.76 -17.24 -15.01
CA PHE A 260 34.90 -18.40 -14.75
C PHE A 260 35.70 -19.67 -14.41
N ASP A 261 36.94 -19.50 -13.98
CA ASP A 261 37.82 -20.58 -13.51
C ASP A 261 37.33 -21.23 -12.20
N LYS A 262 36.61 -20.46 -11.36
CA LYS A 262 36.11 -20.89 -10.05
C LYS A 262 34.68 -21.45 -10.06
N VAL A 263 34.06 -21.58 -11.23
CA VAL A 263 32.68 -22.07 -11.38
C VAL A 263 32.68 -23.37 -12.18
N THR A 264 31.87 -24.32 -11.74
CA THR A 264 31.65 -25.54 -12.54
C THR A 264 30.63 -25.23 -13.63
N ILE A 265 30.89 -25.64 -14.88
CA ILE A 265 29.96 -25.43 -15.99
C ILE A 265 29.41 -26.79 -16.44
N LYS A 266 28.09 -26.87 -16.63
CA LYS A 266 27.38 -28.03 -17.20
C LYS A 266 26.51 -27.57 -18.37
N SER A 267 26.28 -28.45 -19.34
CA SER A 267 25.51 -28.08 -20.53
C SER A 267 24.02 -27.86 -20.21
N THR A 268 23.46 -28.63 -19.27
CA THR A 268 22.03 -28.60 -18.91
C THR A 268 21.84 -28.61 -17.41
N LEU A 269 20.71 -28.08 -16.95
CA LEU A 269 20.34 -28.11 -15.53
C LEU A 269 20.23 -29.55 -15.01
N ALA A 270 19.73 -30.48 -15.83
CA ALA A 270 19.68 -31.90 -15.47
C ALA A 270 21.06 -32.47 -15.14
N GLN A 271 22.09 -32.16 -15.94
CA GLN A 271 23.47 -32.55 -15.65
C GLN A 271 24.01 -31.87 -14.39
N ALA A 272 23.66 -30.61 -14.15
CA ALA A 272 24.07 -29.89 -12.94
C ALA A 272 23.48 -30.53 -11.68
N ILE A 273 22.17 -30.77 -11.67
CA ILE A 273 21.44 -31.38 -10.54
C ILE A 273 21.89 -32.83 -10.29
N SER A 274 22.27 -33.59 -11.32
CA SER A 274 22.80 -34.96 -11.13
C SER A 274 24.08 -35.04 -10.29
N THR A 275 24.73 -33.90 -10.02
CA THR A 275 25.92 -33.82 -9.16
C THR A 275 25.60 -33.68 -7.67
N ILE A 276 24.32 -33.52 -7.32
CA ILE A 276 23.85 -33.58 -5.92
C ILE A 276 24.02 -35.03 -5.48
N LYS A 277 24.77 -35.25 -4.40
CA LYS A 277 25.00 -36.57 -3.82
C LYS A 277 23.88 -36.96 -2.88
#